data_AF-A0A532EKX0-F1
#
_entry.id   AF-A0A532EKX0-F1
#
_cell.length_a   1.000
_cell.length_b   1.000
_cell.length_c   1.000
_cell.angle_alpha   90.00
_cell.angle_beta   90.00
_cell.angle_gamma   90.00
#
_symmetry.space_group_name_H-M   'P 1'
#
loop_
_entity.id
_entity.type
_entity.pdbx_description
1 polymer ?
#
loop_
_entity_poly.entity_id
_entity_poly.type
_entity_poly.pdbx_seq_one_letter_code
_entity_poly.pdbx_strand_id
1 'polypeptide(L)'
;GEFRRSQNWIGPSGSTIETAPYVPPPPEYLDDLLGDWERFLHERNTLPDLIQCAIMHEQFEAIHPFLDGNGRLGRLLITLFLIERGRLPQPLLYLSSYIEAHRQDYYDLLQRVRTHGDWMSWLRFFITGVTEIALEAVGQAGRLMDLREKFRARLRDKAKALALLDELFLNPYMSVSRAEHVLKVSNPTARQAVILLQKKGMLEEITGRTWGRLYLAKPIMETIELKGKGN
;
A
#
# COMPACT_ATOMS: atom_id res chain seq x y z
N GLY A 1 -15.34 9.64 12.62
CA GLY A 1 -15.87 8.50 13.38
C GLY A 1 -15.92 8.89 14.84
N GLU A 2 -16.73 8.21 15.64
CA GLU A 2 -16.82 8.44 17.10
C GLU A 2 -16.08 7.34 17.85
N PHE A 3 -15.41 7.69 18.96
CA PHE A 3 -14.83 6.71 19.87
C PHE A 3 -15.92 5.84 20.50
N ARG A 4 -15.55 4.59 20.84
CA ARG A 4 -16.48 3.65 21.44
C ARG A 4 -16.92 4.13 22.83
N ARG A 5 -18.21 3.96 23.11
CA ARG A 5 -18.81 4.20 24.43
C ARG A 5 -19.15 2.90 25.17
N SER A 6 -18.94 1.76 24.51
CA SER A 6 -19.17 0.42 25.04
C SER A 6 -17.90 -0.42 24.91
N GLN A 7 -17.83 -1.47 25.73
CA GLN A 7 -16.73 -2.43 25.66
C GLN A 7 -16.74 -3.18 24.32
N ASN A 8 -15.57 -3.31 23.71
CA ASN A 8 -15.34 -4.17 22.55
C ASN A 8 -14.35 -5.29 22.92
N TRP A 9 -14.07 -6.18 21.98
CA TRP A 9 -13.12 -7.28 22.12
C TRP A 9 -12.47 -7.61 20.79
N ILE A 10 -11.31 -8.26 20.83
CA ILE A 10 -10.54 -8.68 19.66
C ILE A 10 -10.45 -10.21 19.69
N GLY A 11 -10.96 -10.86 18.64
CA GLY A 11 -10.92 -12.30 18.51
C GLY A 11 -11.47 -12.80 17.18
N PRO A 12 -11.40 -14.12 16.93
CA PRO A 12 -12.03 -14.76 15.78
C PRO A 12 -13.52 -14.42 15.66
N SER A 13 -14.06 -14.59 14.44
CA SER A 13 -15.49 -14.40 14.21
C SER A 13 -16.32 -15.30 15.13
N GLY A 14 -17.31 -14.72 15.81
CA GLY A 14 -18.15 -15.42 16.79
C GLY A 14 -17.63 -15.38 18.23
N SER A 15 -16.45 -14.79 18.49
CA SER A 15 -16.01 -14.50 19.86
C SER A 15 -16.98 -13.54 20.55
N THR A 16 -17.15 -13.76 21.85
CA THR A 16 -17.83 -12.88 22.80
C THR A 16 -16.79 -12.23 23.71
N ILE A 17 -17.21 -11.30 24.57
CA ILE A 17 -16.31 -10.69 25.56
C ILE A 17 -15.66 -11.73 26.50
N GLU A 18 -16.35 -12.83 26.82
CA GLU A 18 -15.86 -13.90 27.70
C GLU A 18 -14.89 -14.86 27.01
N THR A 19 -14.98 -14.97 25.69
CA THR A 19 -14.22 -15.96 24.89
C THR A 19 -13.15 -15.33 24.01
N ALA A 20 -13.12 -14.00 23.92
CA ALA A 20 -12.14 -13.29 23.14
C ALA A 20 -10.72 -13.43 23.74
N PRO A 21 -9.70 -13.66 22.91
CA PRO A 21 -8.30 -13.67 23.34
C PRO A 21 -7.85 -12.35 23.98
N TYR A 22 -8.51 -11.24 23.64
CA TYR A 22 -8.19 -9.94 24.19
C TYR A 22 -9.43 -9.05 24.32
N VAL A 23 -9.57 -8.44 25.50
CA VAL A 23 -10.54 -7.40 25.80
C VAL A 23 -9.74 -6.10 26.01
N PRO A 24 -9.85 -5.11 25.11
CA PRO A 24 -9.21 -3.81 25.25
C PRO A 24 -9.62 -3.07 26.53
N PRO A 25 -8.91 -2.01 26.93
CA PRO A 25 -9.23 -1.24 28.12
C PRO A 25 -10.70 -0.78 28.18
N PRO A 26 -11.29 -0.65 29.38
CA PRO A 26 -12.64 -0.10 29.50
C PRO A 26 -12.79 1.31 28.91
N PRO A 27 -13.95 1.68 28.34
CA PRO A 27 -14.16 2.99 27.71
C PRO A 27 -13.84 4.19 28.60
N GLU A 28 -13.98 4.07 29.92
CA GLU A 28 -13.68 5.14 30.88
C GLU A 28 -12.19 5.53 30.92
N TYR A 29 -11.28 4.67 30.45
CA TYR A 29 -9.84 4.97 30.35
C TYR A 29 -9.43 5.49 28.97
N LEU A 30 -10.36 5.56 28.03
CA LEU A 30 -10.03 5.75 26.62
C LEU A 30 -9.39 7.11 26.34
N ASP A 31 -9.93 8.17 26.93
CA ASP A 31 -9.44 9.54 26.73
C ASP A 31 -8.01 9.70 27.27
N ASP A 32 -7.73 9.15 28.46
CA ASP A 32 -6.40 9.21 29.06
C ASP A 32 -5.37 8.43 28.23
N LEU A 33 -5.72 7.20 27.82
CA LEU A 33 -4.86 6.34 27.02
C LEU A 33 -4.56 6.94 25.63
N LEU A 34 -5.56 7.52 24.97
CA LEU A 34 -5.38 8.21 23.70
C LEU A 34 -4.56 9.49 23.88
N GLY A 35 -4.73 10.19 24.99
CA GLY A 35 -3.91 11.35 25.33
C GLY A 35 -2.44 10.98 25.54
N ASP A 36 -2.14 9.88 26.23
CA ASP A 36 -0.77 9.35 26.35
C ASP A 36 -0.20 8.92 25.00
N TRP A 37 -1.00 8.21 24.21
CA TRP A 37 -0.62 7.77 22.88
C TRP A 37 -0.33 8.95 21.94
N GLU A 38 -1.14 10.01 21.99
CA GLU A 38 -0.93 11.23 21.21
C GLU A 38 0.32 11.99 21.67
N ARG A 39 0.55 12.12 22.99
CA ARG A 39 1.79 12.69 23.51
C ARG A 39 3.01 11.92 22.99
N PHE A 40 2.98 10.59 23.09
CA PHE A 40 4.03 9.73 22.57
C PHE A 40 4.23 9.90 21.05
N LEU A 41 3.15 10.05 20.27
CA LEU A 41 3.20 10.31 18.83
C LEU A 41 3.95 11.61 18.49
N HIS A 42 3.83 12.63 19.34
CA HIS A 42 4.45 13.94 19.16
C HIS A 42 5.89 14.03 19.68
N GLU A 43 6.38 13.05 20.43
CA GLU A 43 7.77 13.03 20.84
C GLU A 43 8.72 12.98 19.64
N ARG A 44 9.82 13.73 19.72
CA ARG A 44 10.88 13.81 18.70
C ARG A 44 12.22 13.52 19.35
N ASN A 45 13.12 12.87 18.60
CA ASN A 45 14.51 12.61 19.01
C ASN A 45 14.67 11.75 20.28
N THR A 46 13.62 11.06 20.75
CA THR A 46 13.68 10.12 21.88
C THR A 46 13.96 8.70 21.41
N LEU A 47 13.32 8.28 20.32
CA LEU A 47 13.50 6.98 19.68
C LEU A 47 13.76 7.16 18.18
N PRO A 48 14.44 6.20 17.53
CA PRO A 48 14.41 6.10 16.07
C PRO A 48 12.96 6.03 15.57
N ASP A 49 12.63 6.80 14.52
CA ASP A 49 11.24 6.95 14.05
C ASP A 49 10.58 5.59 13.74
N LEU A 50 11.30 4.61 13.18
CA LEU A 50 10.74 3.29 12.91
C LEU A 50 10.37 2.50 14.17
N ILE A 51 11.15 2.66 15.25
CA ILE A 51 10.85 2.03 16.54
C ILE A 51 9.61 2.70 17.16
N GLN A 52 9.55 4.03 17.13
CA GLN A 52 8.39 4.78 17.60
C GLN A 52 7.13 4.40 16.80
N CYS A 53 7.25 4.26 15.47
CA CYS A 53 6.18 3.83 14.59
C CYS A 53 5.63 2.43 14.94
N ALA A 54 6.52 1.49 15.26
CA ALA A 54 6.13 0.15 15.66
C ALA A 54 5.40 0.14 17.00
N ILE A 55 5.87 0.93 17.98
CA ILE A 55 5.26 1.04 19.31
C ILE A 55 3.91 1.73 19.23
N MET A 56 3.80 2.86 18.51
CA MET A 56 2.51 3.55 18.36
C MET A 56 1.45 2.68 17.69
N HIS A 57 1.87 1.82 16.74
CA HIS A 57 0.94 0.94 16.04
C HIS A 57 0.43 -0.17 16.97
N GLU A 58 1.34 -0.83 17.70
CA GLU A 58 0.97 -1.83 18.71
C GLU A 58 0.00 -1.25 19.73
N GLN A 59 0.31 -0.06 20.27
CA GLN A 59 -0.54 0.56 21.29
C GLN A 59 -1.88 1.02 20.75
N PHE A 60 -1.94 1.55 19.53
CA PHE A 60 -3.22 1.88 18.91
C PHE A 60 -4.13 0.64 18.77
N GLU A 61 -3.55 -0.51 18.37
CA GLU A 61 -4.27 -1.77 18.27
C GLU A 61 -4.70 -2.32 19.64
N ALA A 62 -3.91 -2.08 20.69
CA ALA A 62 -4.23 -2.46 22.07
C ALA A 62 -5.34 -1.61 22.68
N ILE A 63 -5.30 -0.28 22.51
CA ILE A 63 -6.35 0.64 22.97
C ILE A 63 -7.69 0.34 22.27
N HIS A 64 -7.62 0.01 20.97
CA HIS A 64 -8.76 -0.35 20.13
C HIS A 64 -9.95 0.63 20.25
N PRO A 65 -9.75 1.91 19.89
CA PRO A 65 -10.63 3.01 20.28
C PRO A 65 -12.01 3.03 19.58
N PHE A 66 -12.19 2.30 18.49
CA PHE A 66 -13.42 2.29 17.69
C PHE A 66 -14.17 0.94 17.80
N LEU A 67 -15.45 0.91 17.42
CA LEU A 67 -16.23 -0.33 17.34
C LEU A 67 -15.85 -1.19 16.12
N ASP A 68 -15.41 -0.56 15.02
CA ASP A 68 -14.89 -1.23 13.83
C ASP A 68 -13.82 -0.36 13.18
N GLY A 69 -13.00 -0.97 12.32
CA GLY A 69 -12.03 -0.28 11.48
C GLY A 69 -10.70 0.05 12.15
N ASN A 70 -10.50 -0.34 13.41
CA ASN A 70 -9.24 -0.13 14.14
C ASN A 70 -8.05 -0.66 13.35
N GLY A 71 -8.06 -1.91 12.90
CA GLY A 71 -6.97 -2.49 12.12
C GLY A 71 -6.66 -1.73 10.82
N ARG A 72 -7.69 -1.21 10.13
CA ARG A 72 -7.50 -0.42 8.90
C ARG A 72 -6.87 0.94 9.22
N LEU A 73 -7.36 1.60 10.26
CA LEU A 73 -6.84 2.90 10.69
C LEU A 73 -5.43 2.78 11.28
N GLY A 74 -5.17 1.77 12.11
CA GLY A 74 -3.84 1.48 12.68
C GLY A 74 -2.79 1.29 11.59
N ARG A 75 -3.10 0.52 10.54
CA ARG A 75 -2.21 0.35 9.39
C ARG A 75 -2.05 1.63 8.57
N LEU A 76 -3.10 2.43 8.41
CA LEU A 76 -3.01 3.74 7.73
C LEU A 76 -2.10 4.70 8.51
N LEU A 77 -2.18 4.70 9.84
CA LEU A 77 -1.38 5.56 10.71
C LEU A 77 0.12 5.31 10.57
N ILE A 78 0.55 4.07 10.27
CA ILE A 78 1.96 3.76 9.98
C ILE A 78 2.47 4.62 8.82
N THR A 79 1.76 4.60 7.69
CA THR A 79 2.17 5.35 6.50
C THR A 79 2.10 6.85 6.75
N LEU A 80 1.04 7.34 7.41
CA LEU A 80 0.89 8.76 7.74
C LEU A 80 2.00 9.25 8.68
N PHE A 81 2.35 8.46 9.69
CA PHE A 81 3.44 8.77 10.60
C PHE A 81 4.77 8.89 9.87
N LEU A 82 5.10 7.94 8.99
CA LEU A 82 6.36 7.99 8.25
C LEU A 82 6.42 9.16 7.26
N ILE A 83 5.29 9.57 6.70
CA ILE A 83 5.20 10.79 5.89
C ILE A 83 5.42 12.03 6.75
N GLU A 84 4.73 12.11 7.89
CA GLU A 84 4.85 13.22 8.84
C GLU A 84 6.29 13.38 9.35
N ARG A 85 7.00 12.26 9.58
CA ARG A 85 8.41 12.24 9.96
C ARG A 85 9.38 12.49 8.80
N GLY A 86 8.90 12.73 7.58
CA GLY A 86 9.73 12.96 6.40
C GLY A 86 10.55 11.72 5.97
N ARG A 87 10.15 10.53 6.41
CA ARG A 87 10.78 9.24 6.01
C ARG A 87 10.21 8.70 4.71
N LEU A 88 8.99 9.12 4.36
CA LEU A 88 8.36 8.84 3.08
C LEU A 88 7.85 10.14 2.44
N PRO A 89 8.13 10.40 1.14
CA PRO A 89 7.60 11.59 0.46
C PRO A 89 6.12 11.45 0.06
N GLN A 90 5.62 10.21 0.01
CA GLN A 90 4.27 9.83 -0.40
C GLN A 90 3.94 8.43 0.16
N PRO A 91 2.67 7.99 0.17
CA PRO A 91 2.27 6.68 0.70
C PRO A 91 2.69 5.51 -0.20
N LEU A 92 4.00 5.32 -0.38
CA LEU A 92 4.59 4.31 -1.25
C LEU A 92 4.83 2.97 -0.57
N LEU A 93 4.89 2.95 0.76
CA LEU A 93 5.17 1.74 1.53
C LEU A 93 3.86 1.00 1.83
N TYR A 94 3.65 -0.15 1.19
CA TYR A 94 2.45 -0.98 1.39
C TYR A 94 2.68 -2.10 2.42
N LEU A 95 3.00 -1.73 3.67
CA LEU A 95 3.30 -2.68 4.75
C LEU A 95 2.15 -3.65 5.05
N SER A 96 0.91 -3.27 4.72
CA SER A 96 -0.26 -4.14 4.90
C SER A 96 -0.14 -5.45 4.12
N SER A 97 0.58 -5.49 2.99
CA SER A 97 0.81 -6.74 2.24
C SER A 97 1.67 -7.75 3.01
N TYR A 98 2.71 -7.28 3.71
CA TYR A 98 3.53 -8.11 4.59
C TYR A 98 2.72 -8.62 5.78
N ILE A 99 1.97 -7.73 6.44
CA ILE A 99 1.12 -8.09 7.57
C ILE A 99 0.08 -9.14 7.16
N GLU A 100 -0.54 -9.01 5.98
CA GLU A 100 -1.51 -9.99 5.49
C GLU A 100 -0.84 -11.35 5.17
N ALA A 101 0.35 -11.34 4.57
CA ALA A 101 1.11 -12.55 4.31
C ALA A 101 1.55 -13.27 5.60
N HIS A 102 1.66 -12.54 6.72
CA HIS A 102 2.09 -13.04 8.03
C HIS A 102 1.06 -12.77 9.11
N ARG A 103 -0.23 -12.90 8.76
CA ARG A 103 -1.35 -12.47 9.59
C ARG A 103 -1.38 -13.13 10.97
N GLN A 104 -1.05 -14.43 11.02
CA GLN A 104 -1.03 -15.17 12.28
C GLN A 104 0.08 -14.64 13.20
N ASP A 105 1.31 -14.55 12.71
CA ASP A 105 2.45 -14.04 13.46
C ASP A 105 2.21 -12.60 13.94
N TYR A 106 1.59 -11.76 13.10
CA TYR A 106 1.22 -10.39 13.48
C TYR A 106 0.33 -10.37 14.73
N TYR A 107 -0.77 -11.14 14.73
CA TYR A 107 -1.68 -11.17 15.88
C TYR A 107 -1.04 -11.83 17.11
N ASP A 108 -0.26 -12.89 16.92
CA ASP A 108 0.43 -13.57 18.01
C ASP A 108 1.46 -12.66 18.68
N LEU A 109 2.21 -11.88 17.90
CA LEU A 109 3.19 -10.94 18.43
C LEU A 109 2.55 -9.76 19.15
N LEU A 110 1.46 -9.19 18.63
CA LEU A 110 0.66 -8.20 19.37
C LEU A 110 0.19 -8.78 20.71
N GLN A 111 -0.28 -10.03 20.72
CA GLN A 111 -0.72 -10.68 21.95
C GLN A 111 0.44 -10.94 22.92
N ARG A 112 1.63 -11.30 22.43
CA ARG A 112 2.83 -11.48 23.26
C ARG A 112 3.32 -10.18 23.88
N VAL A 113 3.19 -9.04 23.20
CA VAL A 113 3.48 -7.73 23.82
C VAL A 113 2.55 -7.51 25.02
N ARG A 114 1.24 -7.74 24.84
CA ARG A 114 0.22 -7.55 25.90
C ARG A 114 0.40 -8.47 27.09
N THR A 115 0.77 -9.73 26.85
CA THR A 115 0.80 -10.77 27.90
C THR A 115 2.17 -10.99 28.54
N HIS A 116 3.25 -10.75 27.79
CA HIS A 116 4.63 -11.05 28.23
C HIS A 116 5.57 -9.84 28.11
N GLY A 117 5.12 -8.69 27.59
CA GLY A 117 5.98 -7.54 27.34
C GLY A 117 7.05 -7.79 26.28
N ASP A 118 6.80 -8.72 25.34
CA ASP A 118 7.78 -9.15 24.33
C ASP A 118 7.92 -8.16 23.17
N TRP A 119 8.39 -6.96 23.51
CA TRP A 119 8.63 -5.87 22.57
C TRP A 119 9.69 -6.21 21.54
N MET A 120 10.72 -6.98 21.92
CA MET A 120 11.83 -7.29 21.01
C MET A 120 11.37 -8.13 19.81
N SER A 121 10.49 -9.11 20.02
CA SER A 121 9.96 -9.93 18.93
C SER A 121 9.03 -9.11 18.02
N TRP A 122 8.18 -8.26 18.60
CA TRP A 122 7.34 -7.33 17.85
C TRP A 122 8.14 -6.35 16.99
N LEU A 123 9.12 -5.67 17.59
CA LEU A 123 9.98 -4.71 16.90
C LEU A 123 10.75 -5.38 15.75
N ARG A 124 11.27 -6.58 15.98
CA ARG A 124 11.95 -7.36 14.94
C ARG A 124 11.00 -7.66 13.77
N PHE A 125 9.80 -8.17 14.04
CA PHE A 125 8.81 -8.45 13.00
C PHE A 125 8.46 -7.19 12.20
N PHE A 126 8.16 -6.09 12.89
CA PHE A 126 7.76 -4.84 12.25
C PHE A 126 8.87 -4.28 11.35
N ILE A 127 10.11 -4.22 11.86
CA ILE A 127 11.25 -3.68 11.11
C ILE A 127 11.61 -4.58 9.92
N THR A 128 11.55 -5.90 10.09
CA THR A 128 11.72 -6.85 8.97
C THR A 128 10.68 -6.59 7.89
N GLY A 129 9.40 -6.46 8.24
CA GLY A 129 8.34 -6.15 7.28
C GLY A 129 8.54 -4.83 6.55
N VAL A 130 8.93 -3.78 7.26
CA VAL A 130 9.28 -2.48 6.64
C VAL A 130 10.44 -2.65 5.66
N THR A 131 11.47 -3.40 6.05
CA THR A 131 12.67 -3.63 5.22
C THR A 131 12.33 -4.38 3.95
N GLU A 132 11.59 -5.49 4.05
CA GLU A 132 11.20 -6.31 2.90
C GLU A 132 10.36 -5.51 1.91
N ILE A 133 9.33 -4.80 2.39
CA ILE A 133 8.45 -4.01 1.52
C ILE A 133 9.19 -2.81 0.91
N ALA A 134 10.11 -2.18 1.65
CA ALA A 134 10.92 -1.10 1.09
C ALA A 134 11.85 -1.60 -0.02
N LEU A 135 12.52 -2.74 0.17
CA LEU A 135 13.38 -3.35 -0.84
C LEU A 135 12.59 -3.83 -2.05
N GLU A 136 11.41 -4.42 -1.84
CA GLU A 136 10.51 -4.81 -2.92
C GLU A 136 10.07 -3.59 -3.75
N ALA A 137 9.66 -2.50 -3.10
CA ALA A 137 9.24 -1.27 -3.77
C ALA A 137 10.37 -0.65 -4.59
N VAL A 138 11.60 -0.62 -4.07
CA VAL A 138 12.79 -0.16 -4.82
C VAL A 138 13.05 -1.05 -6.04
N GLY A 139 12.96 -2.37 -5.87
CA GLY A 139 13.13 -3.33 -6.97
C GLY A 139 12.05 -3.19 -8.04
N GLN A 140 10.79 -3.01 -7.65
CA GLN A 140 9.67 -2.76 -8.57
C GLN A 140 9.86 -1.46 -9.35
N ALA A 141 10.25 -0.37 -8.68
CA ALA A 141 10.54 0.91 -9.33
C ALA A 141 11.67 0.79 -10.35
N GLY A 142 12.76 0.08 -10.01
CA GLY A 142 13.87 -0.18 -10.93
C GLY A 142 13.42 -0.94 -12.18
N ARG A 143 12.68 -2.06 -12.02
CA ARG A 143 12.14 -2.84 -13.14
C ARG A 143 11.23 -1.99 -14.04
N LEU A 144 10.42 -1.12 -13.46
CA LEU A 144 9.53 -0.24 -14.20
C LEU A 144 10.30 0.81 -15.02
N MET A 145 11.37 1.38 -14.45
CA MET A 145 12.26 2.30 -15.16
C MET A 145 12.96 1.60 -16.33
N ASP A 146 13.50 0.40 -16.11
CA ASP A 146 14.15 -0.40 -17.15
C ASP A 146 13.18 -0.75 -18.30
N LEU A 147 11.95 -1.13 -17.96
CA LEU A 147 10.90 -1.40 -18.94
C LEU A 147 10.59 -0.14 -19.76
N ARG A 148 10.50 1.02 -19.11
CA ARG A 148 10.23 2.30 -19.78
C ARG A 148 11.32 2.61 -20.80
N GLU A 149 12.59 2.54 -20.42
CA GLU A 149 13.70 2.83 -21.33
C GLU A 149 13.78 1.83 -22.49
N LYS A 150 13.56 0.54 -22.20
CA LYS A 150 13.46 -0.50 -23.24
C LYS A 150 12.34 -0.21 -24.25
N PHE A 151 11.18 0.25 -23.78
CA PHE A 151 10.06 0.59 -24.66
C PHE A 151 10.31 1.88 -25.44
N ARG A 152 10.84 2.94 -24.81
CA ARG A 152 11.21 4.19 -25.49
C ARG A 152 12.23 3.95 -26.59
N ALA A 153 13.24 3.11 -26.35
CA ALA A 153 14.26 2.76 -27.34
C ALA A 153 13.68 2.11 -28.61
N ARG A 154 12.53 1.42 -28.53
CA ARG A 154 11.83 0.80 -29.67
C ARG A 154 10.94 1.77 -30.45
N LEU A 155 10.80 3.02 -29.98
CA LEU A 155 9.90 4.05 -30.52
C LEU A 155 10.61 5.38 -30.86
N ARG A 156 11.95 5.41 -30.99
CA ARG A 156 12.76 6.63 -31.11
C ARG A 156 12.22 7.70 -32.07
N ASP A 157 11.63 7.32 -33.21
CA ASP A 157 11.10 8.25 -34.23
C ASP A 157 9.56 8.35 -34.27
N LYS A 158 8.89 7.90 -33.21
CA LYS A 158 7.43 7.82 -33.14
C LYS A 158 6.90 8.69 -32.01
N ALA A 159 7.06 10.01 -32.12
CA ALA A 159 6.72 11.00 -31.09
C ALA A 159 5.33 10.79 -30.46
N LYS A 160 4.28 10.55 -31.27
CA LYS A 160 2.92 10.28 -30.76
C LYS A 160 2.83 8.98 -29.96
N ALA A 161 3.53 7.93 -30.40
CA ALA A 161 3.57 6.66 -29.68
C ALA A 161 4.39 6.76 -28.39
N LEU A 162 5.47 7.56 -28.38
CA LEU A 162 6.24 7.88 -27.18
C LEU A 162 5.39 8.64 -26.15
N ALA A 163 4.63 9.64 -26.57
CA ALA A 163 3.74 10.39 -25.68
C ALA A 163 2.65 9.48 -25.06
N LEU A 164 2.05 8.59 -25.86
CA LEU A 164 1.12 7.60 -25.31
C LEU A 164 1.82 6.58 -24.40
N LEU A 165 3.04 6.17 -24.74
CA LEU A 165 3.82 5.25 -23.91
C LEU A 165 4.07 5.86 -22.53
N ASP A 166 4.48 7.12 -22.46
CA ASP A 166 4.73 7.81 -21.19
C ASP A 166 3.47 7.88 -20.33
N GLU A 167 2.32 8.14 -20.96
CA GLU A 167 1.02 8.11 -20.29
C GLU A 167 0.69 6.71 -19.72
N LEU A 168 1.12 5.63 -20.37
CA LEU A 168 0.88 4.26 -19.88
C LEU A 168 1.58 3.94 -18.56
N PHE A 169 2.64 4.66 -18.22
CA PHE A 169 3.31 4.52 -16.92
C PHE A 169 2.61 5.29 -15.80
N LEU A 170 1.70 6.21 -16.14
CA LEU A 170 0.80 6.87 -15.18
C LEU A 170 -0.53 6.11 -15.05
N ASN A 171 -1.07 5.65 -16.19
CA ASN A 171 -2.27 4.85 -16.26
C ASN A 171 -2.11 3.73 -17.31
N PRO A 172 -2.01 2.46 -16.89
CA PRO A 172 -1.75 1.35 -17.80
C PRO A 172 -2.93 1.02 -18.73
N TYR A 173 -4.06 1.72 -18.60
CA TYR A 173 -5.23 1.58 -19.47
C TYR A 173 -5.28 2.67 -20.52
N MET A 174 -5.56 2.27 -21.76
CA MET A 174 -5.69 3.18 -22.89
C MET A 174 -6.92 2.85 -23.71
N SER A 175 -7.65 3.88 -24.14
CA SER A 175 -8.65 3.77 -25.19
C SER A 175 -8.28 4.71 -26.33
N VAL A 176 -8.87 4.53 -27.52
CA VAL A 176 -8.65 5.48 -28.63
C VAL A 176 -9.12 6.88 -28.24
N SER A 177 -10.24 7.00 -27.51
CA SER A 177 -10.73 8.28 -26.99
C SER A 177 -9.72 8.91 -26.02
N ARG A 178 -9.16 8.16 -25.07
CA ARG A 178 -8.09 8.69 -24.18
C ARG A 178 -6.89 9.15 -25.00
N ALA A 179 -6.47 8.37 -25.99
CA ALA A 179 -5.35 8.72 -26.85
C ALA A 179 -5.58 10.02 -27.66
N GLU A 180 -6.81 10.29 -28.11
CA GLU A 180 -7.17 11.57 -28.74
C GLU A 180 -6.98 12.75 -27.79
N HIS A 181 -7.43 12.63 -26.54
CA HIS A 181 -7.32 13.68 -25.54
C HIS A 181 -5.85 13.93 -25.16
N VAL A 182 -5.09 12.85 -24.93
CA VAL A 182 -3.66 12.92 -24.56
C VAL A 182 -2.83 13.55 -25.68
N LEU A 183 -3.07 13.15 -26.94
CA LEU A 183 -2.29 13.63 -28.08
C LEU A 183 -2.82 14.92 -28.70
N LYS A 184 -4.06 15.32 -28.40
CA LYS A 184 -4.78 16.43 -29.05
C LYS A 184 -4.83 16.28 -30.58
N VAL A 185 -5.20 15.08 -31.05
CA VAL A 185 -5.30 14.73 -32.49
C VAL A 185 -6.62 14.05 -32.82
N SER A 186 -6.92 13.92 -34.11
CA SER A 186 -8.12 13.23 -34.60
C SER A 186 -8.13 11.73 -34.24
N ASN A 187 -9.34 11.16 -34.12
CA ASN A 187 -9.55 9.73 -33.85
C ASN A 187 -8.71 8.79 -34.74
N PRO A 188 -8.65 8.96 -36.08
CA PRO A 188 -7.83 8.09 -36.92
C PRO A 188 -6.34 8.14 -36.55
N THR A 189 -5.82 9.33 -36.22
CA THR A 189 -4.43 9.53 -35.84
C THR A 189 -4.11 8.87 -34.49
N ALA A 190 -4.98 9.06 -33.49
CA ALA A 190 -4.84 8.43 -32.18
C ALA A 190 -4.90 6.90 -32.29
N ARG A 191 -5.86 6.39 -33.08
CA ARG A 191 -6.03 4.97 -33.35
C ARG A 191 -4.76 4.35 -33.97
N GLN A 192 -4.11 5.02 -34.91
CA GLN A 192 -2.86 4.55 -35.50
C GLN A 192 -1.74 4.41 -34.45
N ALA A 193 -1.63 5.35 -33.52
CA ALA A 193 -0.65 5.28 -32.44
C ALA A 193 -0.93 4.13 -31.47
N VAL A 194 -2.20 3.93 -31.08
CA VAL A 194 -2.62 2.79 -30.24
C VAL A 194 -2.34 1.45 -30.92
N ILE A 195 -2.70 1.30 -32.20
CA ILE A 195 -2.44 0.08 -32.98
C ILE A 195 -0.93 -0.17 -33.09
N LEU A 196 -0.11 0.86 -33.23
CA LEU A 196 1.34 0.71 -33.27
C LEU A 196 1.88 0.15 -31.94
N LEU A 197 1.44 0.69 -30.80
CA LEU A 197 1.82 0.19 -29.48
C LEU A 197 1.36 -1.26 -29.28
N GLN A 198 0.14 -1.60 -29.72
CA GLN A 198 -0.36 -2.97 -29.71
C GLN A 198 0.50 -3.91 -30.55
N LYS A 199 0.82 -3.52 -31.80
CA LYS A 199 1.71 -4.30 -32.70
C LYS A 199 3.11 -4.50 -32.13
N LYS A 200 3.58 -3.57 -31.28
CA LYS A 200 4.88 -3.67 -30.60
C LYS A 200 4.80 -4.49 -29.30
N GLY A 201 3.65 -5.06 -28.96
CA GLY A 201 3.43 -5.85 -27.75
C GLY A 201 3.44 -5.03 -26.47
N MET A 202 3.20 -3.71 -26.57
CA MET A 202 3.14 -2.81 -25.40
C MET A 202 1.71 -2.65 -24.88
N LEU A 203 0.71 -3.02 -25.68
CA LEU A 203 -0.71 -2.99 -25.35
C LEU A 203 -1.39 -4.29 -25.80
N GLU A 204 -2.37 -4.74 -25.03
CA GLU A 204 -3.27 -5.85 -25.33
C GLU A 204 -4.71 -5.36 -25.24
N GLU A 205 -5.57 -5.75 -26.19
CA GLU A 205 -6.99 -5.40 -26.15
C GLU A 205 -7.71 -6.36 -25.19
N ILE A 206 -8.52 -5.84 -24.26
CA ILE A 206 -9.08 -6.65 -23.16
C ILE A 206 -10.62 -6.74 -23.14
N THR A 207 -11.31 -6.04 -24.04
CA THR A 207 -12.78 -6.01 -24.03
C THR A 207 -13.43 -7.00 -24.99
N GLY A 208 -12.73 -7.43 -26.04
CA GLY A 208 -13.30 -8.27 -27.10
C GLY A 208 -14.39 -7.58 -27.93
N ARG A 209 -14.57 -6.27 -27.76
CA ARG A 209 -15.67 -5.50 -28.41
C ARG A 209 -15.24 -4.93 -29.75
N THR A 210 -16.21 -4.59 -30.58
CA THR A 210 -15.99 -3.87 -31.86
C THR A 210 -15.88 -2.35 -31.67
N TRP A 211 -16.58 -1.81 -30.68
CA TRP A 211 -16.56 -0.38 -30.31
C TRP A 211 -16.22 -0.18 -28.83
N GLY A 212 -15.65 0.98 -28.49
CA GLY A 212 -15.27 1.30 -27.11
C GLY A 212 -14.16 0.41 -26.55
N ARG A 213 -13.25 -0.07 -27.42
CA ARG A 213 -12.13 -0.95 -27.01
C ARG A 213 -11.24 -0.30 -25.94
N LEU A 214 -10.93 -1.09 -24.92
CA LEU A 214 -9.95 -0.76 -23.90
C LEU A 214 -8.73 -1.65 -24.09
N TYR A 215 -7.56 -1.05 -23.96
CA TYR A 215 -6.27 -1.69 -24.08
C TYR A 215 -5.54 -1.59 -22.74
N LEU A 216 -4.85 -2.66 -22.36
CA LEU A 216 -4.05 -2.76 -21.16
C LEU A 216 -2.58 -2.88 -21.54
N ALA A 217 -1.73 -2.09 -20.89
CA ALA A 217 -0.29 -2.26 -20.92
C ALA A 217 0.12 -3.42 -20.03
N LYS A 218 -0.20 -4.64 -20.46
CA LYS A 218 0.05 -5.87 -19.69
C LYS A 218 1.50 -6.01 -19.21
N PRO A 219 2.55 -5.70 -19.99
CA PRO A 219 3.93 -5.73 -19.47
C PRO A 219 4.18 -4.79 -18.29
N ILE A 220 3.50 -3.64 -18.24
CA ILE A 220 3.60 -2.70 -17.11
C ILE A 220 2.91 -3.30 -15.88
N MET A 221 1.69 -3.84 -16.05
CA MET A 221 0.96 -4.51 -14.97
C MET A 221 1.73 -5.68 -14.39
N GLU A 222 2.23 -6.57 -15.25
CA GLU A 222 3.05 -7.71 -14.84
C GLU A 222 4.28 -7.25 -14.07
N THR A 223 4.91 -6.14 -14.46
CA THR A 223 6.08 -5.61 -13.75
C THR A 223 5.75 -5.13 -12.32
N ILE A 224 4.54 -4.58 -12.13
CA ILE A 224 4.03 -4.15 -10.82
C ILE A 224 3.61 -5.36 -9.97
N GLU A 225 3.00 -6.38 -10.59
CA GLU A 225 2.47 -7.58 -9.93
C GLU A 225 3.53 -8.66 -9.68
N LEU A 226 4.68 -8.59 -10.35
CA LEU A 226 5.83 -9.46 -10.10
C LEU A 226 6.33 -9.21 -8.68
N LYS A 227 5.82 -10.00 -7.73
CA LYS A 227 6.52 -10.28 -6.48
C LYS A 227 7.94 -10.67 -6.86
N GLY A 228 8.93 -10.03 -6.24
CA GLY A 228 10.31 -10.48 -6.40
C GLY A 228 10.33 -11.98 -6.14
N LYS A 229 10.68 -12.79 -7.15
CA LYS A 229 11.03 -14.18 -6.90
C LYS A 229 12.27 -14.11 -6.02
N GLY A 230 12.07 -14.17 -4.71
CA GLY A 230 13.14 -14.35 -3.76
C GLY A 230 13.83 -15.66 -4.13
N ASN A 231 15.15 -15.57 -4.35
CA ASN A 231 16.03 -16.72 -4.26
C ASN A 231 16.04 -17.24 -2.82
#